data_AF-A0A101FYY3-F1
#
_entry.id   AF-A0A101FYY3-F1
#
_cell.length_a   1.000
_cell.length_b   1.000
_cell.length_c   1.000
_cell.angle_alpha   90.00
_cell.angle_beta   90.00
_cell.angle_gamma   90.00
#
_symmetry.space_group_name_H-M   'P 1'
#
loop_
_entity.id
_entity.type
_entity.pdbx_description
1 polymer ?
#
loop_
_entity_poly.entity_id
_entity_poly.type
_entity_poly.pdbx_seq_one_letter_code
_entity_poly.pdbx_strand_id
1 'polypeptide(L)'
;MKDQKDIAIQRFAAAYILPVTQDLLRSLEGIQSRNDTEDIHDLRVASRRIRTALLIFGDQFSTKKVKNWLDAVRIITRNYGTTRDMDVQISFLENLMKDIGDRRIRTGLYRIHLRLLQKRNKKNRMVDKHTDALLNDKNILNMRTTTQEICSSSADEQPPQKLYDLAFNTLQSALDQFLSYEVFIHHAEKIHELHLMRIAAKKLRYTMEVFTPLYSDEMEPFLTIMKEIQQQLGEIRDCDVWLEFIPTFVKKETKRTQEYYGRKDAIKRLLPGIEYLEQNRREERNRLYQEFIKSWQSWRTQGVWLQFRELILQATLSQAPENDNSMQPPADR
;
A
#
# COMPACT_ATOMS: atom_id res chain seq x y z
N MET A 1 -1.13 32.60 13.99
CA MET A 1 -2.01 32.00 15.01
C MET A 1 -1.55 30.57 15.20
N LYS A 2 -1.14 30.17 16.41
CA LYS A 2 -0.85 28.75 16.70
C LYS A 2 -2.21 28.05 16.70
N ASP A 3 -2.49 27.23 15.70
CA ASP A 3 -3.70 26.40 15.70
C ASP A 3 -3.76 25.64 17.02
N GLN A 4 -4.84 25.91 17.75
CA GLN A 4 -5.14 25.25 19.01
C GLN A 4 -5.48 23.81 18.67
N LYS A 5 -4.62 22.88 19.07
CA LYS A 5 -4.80 21.44 18.84
C LYS A 5 -6.18 21.03 19.29
N ASP A 6 -6.92 20.35 18.42
CA ASP A 6 -8.22 19.82 18.76
C ASP A 6 -8.01 18.47 19.45
N ILE A 7 -8.37 18.40 20.74
CA ILE A 7 -8.11 17.22 21.56
C ILE A 7 -8.86 16.00 21.01
N ALA A 8 -10.07 16.19 20.47
CA ALA A 8 -10.86 15.09 19.93
C ALA A 8 -10.27 14.57 18.61
N ILE A 9 -9.81 15.46 17.72
CA ILE A 9 -9.11 15.04 16.48
C ILE A 9 -7.78 14.36 16.82
N GLN A 10 -7.03 14.88 17.79
CA GLN A 10 -5.79 14.25 18.24
C GLN A 10 -6.01 12.85 18.82
N ARG A 11 -7.09 12.66 19.58
CA ARG A 11 -7.51 11.34 20.10
C ARG A 11 -7.88 10.39 18.98
N PHE A 12 -8.68 10.82 18.02
CA PHE A 12 -9.03 10.00 16.85
C PHE A 12 -7.77 9.53 16.10
N ALA A 13 -6.83 10.45 15.86
CA ALA A 13 -5.55 10.13 15.23
C ALA A 13 -4.75 9.10 16.05
N ALA A 14 -4.67 9.28 17.37
CA ALA A 14 -3.96 8.36 18.26
C ALA A 14 -4.61 6.97 18.31
N ALA A 15 -5.94 6.91 18.34
CA ALA A 15 -6.71 5.66 18.32
C ALA A 15 -6.49 4.85 17.05
N TYR A 16 -6.25 5.51 15.90
CA TYR A 16 -5.83 4.83 14.67
C TYR A 16 -4.35 4.45 14.68
N ILE A 17 -3.44 5.36 15.06
CA ILE A 17 -1.99 5.14 14.96
C ILE A 17 -1.48 4.08 15.95
N LEU A 18 -2.05 4.01 17.15
CA LEU A 18 -1.62 3.10 18.22
C LEU A 18 -1.65 1.62 17.80
N PRO A 19 -2.79 1.03 17.40
CA PRO A 19 -2.84 -0.38 17.01
C PRO A 19 -1.94 -0.66 15.81
N VAL A 20 -1.89 0.23 14.81
CA VAL A 20 -1.02 0.07 13.64
C VAL A 20 0.47 0.09 14.03
N THR A 21 0.84 0.88 15.04
CA THR A 21 2.21 0.90 15.58
C THR A 21 2.53 -0.38 16.36
N GLN A 22 1.56 -0.93 17.07
CA GLN A 22 1.71 -2.21 17.77
C GLN A 22 1.87 -3.37 16.76
N ASP A 23 1.07 -3.39 15.70
CA ASP A 23 1.19 -4.37 14.61
C ASP A 23 2.56 -4.26 13.92
N LEU A 24 3.03 -3.04 13.67
CA LEU A 24 4.36 -2.79 13.12
C LEU A 24 5.47 -3.41 13.99
N LEU A 25 5.40 -3.24 15.31
CA LEU A 25 6.37 -3.82 16.24
C LEU A 25 6.26 -5.35 16.29
N ARG A 26 5.05 -5.91 16.29
CA ARG A 26 4.82 -7.36 16.22
C ARG A 26 5.41 -7.97 14.95
N SER A 27 5.24 -7.33 13.80
CA SER A 27 5.86 -7.77 12.54
C SER A 27 7.39 -7.71 12.60
N LEU A 28 7.98 -6.71 13.27
CA LEU A 28 9.44 -6.67 13.49
C LEU A 28 9.93 -7.85 14.34
N GLU A 29 9.20 -8.20 15.41
CA GLU A 29 9.50 -9.37 16.26
C GLU A 29 9.37 -10.68 15.46
N GLY A 30 8.36 -10.80 14.60
CA GLY A 30 8.18 -11.94 13.68
C GLY A 30 9.36 -12.11 12.71
N ILE A 31 9.83 -11.00 12.11
CA ILE A 31 11.00 -11.01 11.22
C ILE A 31 12.25 -11.46 11.98
N GLN A 32 12.45 -10.98 13.21
CA GLN A 32 13.62 -11.32 14.02
C GLN A 32 13.65 -12.81 14.39
N SER A 33 12.48 -13.39 14.69
CA SER A 33 12.30 -14.81 14.96
C SER A 33 12.29 -15.69 13.69
N ARG A 34 12.29 -15.07 12.50
CA ARG A 34 12.24 -15.72 11.17
C ARG A 34 11.00 -16.60 10.99
N ASN A 35 9.85 -16.14 11.49
CA ASN A 35 8.60 -16.91 11.46
C ASN A 35 7.96 -16.96 10.08
N ASP A 36 7.75 -15.80 9.44
CA ASP A 36 7.07 -15.74 8.14
C ASP A 36 7.66 -14.65 7.22
N THR A 37 7.66 -14.93 5.92
CA THR A 37 7.92 -13.92 4.89
C THR A 37 6.83 -12.85 4.81
N GLU A 38 5.60 -13.16 5.24
CA GLU A 38 4.51 -12.20 5.31
C GLU A 38 4.70 -11.14 6.41
N ASP A 39 5.55 -11.37 7.41
CA ASP A 39 5.89 -10.34 8.41
C ASP A 39 6.50 -9.08 7.74
N ILE A 40 7.28 -9.25 6.67
CA ILE A 40 7.83 -8.13 5.89
C ILE A 40 6.72 -7.42 5.09
N HIS A 41 5.71 -8.16 4.63
CA HIS A 41 4.54 -7.57 3.98
C HIS A 41 3.80 -6.66 4.96
N ASP A 42 3.44 -7.19 6.12
CA ASP A 42 2.65 -6.51 7.13
C ASP A 42 3.38 -5.30 7.71
N LEU A 43 4.69 -5.44 7.98
CA LEU A 43 5.55 -4.33 8.36
C LEU A 43 5.48 -3.17 7.35
N ARG A 44 5.51 -3.47 6.04
CA ARG A 44 5.39 -2.44 4.99
C ARG A 44 3.98 -1.87 4.89
N VAL A 45 2.94 -2.65 5.17
CA VAL A 45 1.55 -2.16 5.19
C VAL A 45 1.35 -1.20 6.36
N ALA A 46 1.74 -1.60 7.57
CA ALA A 46 1.66 -0.78 8.78
C ALA A 46 2.43 0.55 8.63
N SER A 47 3.65 0.50 8.07
CA SER A 47 4.44 1.70 7.74
C SER A 47 3.68 2.68 6.84
N ARG A 48 2.97 2.20 5.81
CA ARG A 48 2.20 3.07 4.90
C ARG A 48 0.95 3.65 5.57
N ARG A 49 0.25 2.86 6.39
CA ARG A 49 -0.90 3.32 7.19
C ARG A 49 -0.50 4.43 8.15
N ILE A 50 0.58 4.25 8.92
CA ILE A 50 1.11 5.29 9.82
C ILE A 50 1.48 6.55 9.05
N ARG A 51 2.17 6.42 7.91
CA ARG A 51 2.52 7.57 7.07
C ARG A 51 1.29 8.33 6.59
N THR A 52 0.23 7.61 6.22
CA THR A 52 -1.03 8.22 5.77
C THR A 52 -1.68 8.98 6.93
N ALA A 53 -1.81 8.37 8.10
CA ALA A 53 -2.35 9.01 9.28
C ALA A 53 -1.55 10.25 9.72
N LEU A 54 -0.21 10.18 9.69
CA LEU A 54 0.65 11.32 10.04
C LEU A 54 0.61 12.47 9.02
N LEU A 55 0.29 12.18 7.76
CA LEU A 55 0.07 13.22 6.75
C LEU A 55 -1.28 13.93 6.94
N ILE A 56 -2.29 13.20 7.41
CA ILE A 56 -3.64 13.72 7.65
C ILE A 56 -3.68 14.52 8.96
N PHE A 57 -3.16 13.96 10.06
CA PHE A 57 -3.28 14.52 11.42
C PHE A 57 -1.99 15.14 11.95
N GLY A 58 -1.03 15.45 11.08
CA GLY A 58 0.29 15.91 11.51
C GLY A 58 0.25 17.22 12.31
N ASP A 59 -0.72 18.08 12.04
CA ASP A 59 -0.99 19.33 12.75
C ASP A 59 -1.43 19.12 14.21
N GLN A 60 -2.02 17.97 14.53
CA GLN A 60 -2.45 17.62 15.90
C GLN A 60 -1.26 17.25 16.80
N PHE A 61 -0.09 16.97 16.24
CA PHE A 61 1.12 16.65 16.98
C PHE A 61 2.15 17.78 16.86
N SER A 62 3.25 17.71 17.62
CA SER A 62 4.31 18.70 17.41
C SER A 62 5.06 18.42 16.10
N THR A 63 5.36 19.46 15.33
CA THR A 63 6.06 19.35 14.04
C THR A 63 7.35 18.52 14.13
N LYS A 64 8.08 18.66 15.24
CA LYS A 64 9.29 17.87 15.52
C LYS A 64 8.98 16.38 15.71
N LYS A 65 7.93 16.03 16.47
CA LYS A 65 7.52 14.62 16.65
C LYS A 65 7.12 14.01 15.31
N VAL A 66 6.24 14.68 14.55
CA VAL A 66 5.75 14.18 13.25
C VAL A 66 6.88 13.94 12.27
N LYS A 67 7.81 14.90 12.14
CA LYS A 67 8.99 14.73 11.27
C LYS A 67 9.79 13.49 11.67
N ASN A 68 10.11 13.35 12.96
CA ASN A 68 10.89 12.22 13.46
C ASN A 68 10.19 10.88 13.25
N TRP A 69 8.88 10.81 13.53
CA TRP A 69 8.08 9.60 13.32
C TRP A 69 8.00 9.24 11.84
N LEU A 70 7.74 10.22 10.96
CA LEU A 70 7.70 10.02 9.51
C LEU A 70 9.04 9.51 8.97
N ASP A 71 10.15 10.06 9.44
CA ASP A 71 11.49 9.63 9.02
C ASP A 71 11.79 8.20 9.47
N ALA A 72 11.44 7.84 10.71
CA ALA A 72 11.60 6.48 11.24
C ALA A 72 10.82 5.45 10.41
N VAL A 73 9.53 5.71 10.12
CA VAL A 73 8.73 4.77 9.31
C VAL A 73 9.07 4.81 7.82
N ARG A 74 9.63 5.90 7.29
CA ARG A 74 10.08 5.99 5.88
C ARG A 74 11.25 5.05 5.62
N ILE A 75 12.14 4.88 6.60
CA ILE A 75 13.28 3.96 6.51
C ILE A 75 12.81 2.52 6.26
N ILE A 76 11.67 2.11 6.83
CA ILE A 76 11.09 0.77 6.63
C ILE A 76 10.81 0.50 5.15
N THR A 77 10.11 1.40 4.47
CA THR A 77 9.79 1.22 3.04
C THR A 77 11.06 1.11 2.19
N ARG A 78 12.10 1.90 2.52
CA ARG A 78 13.38 1.89 1.81
C ARG A 78 14.18 0.61 2.05
N ASN A 79 14.26 0.15 3.29
CA ASN A 79 15.13 -0.95 3.69
C ASN A 79 14.54 -2.32 3.35
N TYR A 80 13.22 -2.48 3.49
CA TYR A 80 12.54 -3.76 3.31
C TYR A 80 11.89 -3.90 1.93
N GLY A 81 11.78 -2.81 1.16
CA GLY A 81 11.13 -2.80 -0.14
C GLY A 81 11.69 -3.86 -1.08
N THR A 82 12.98 -3.74 -1.36
CA THR A 82 13.67 -4.70 -2.24
C THR A 82 13.71 -6.14 -1.71
N THR A 83 13.64 -6.36 -0.38
CA THR A 83 13.60 -7.70 0.19
C THR A 83 12.26 -8.35 -0.10
N ARG A 84 11.15 -7.65 0.22
CA ARG A 84 9.80 -8.12 -0.07
C ARG A 84 9.59 -8.38 -1.55
N ASP A 85 10.08 -7.50 -2.42
CA ASP A 85 9.95 -7.68 -3.87
C ASP A 85 10.64 -8.97 -4.34
N MET A 86 11.79 -9.34 -3.74
CA MET A 86 12.43 -10.64 -4.00
C MET A 86 11.63 -11.80 -3.42
N ASP A 87 11.08 -11.68 -2.21
CA ASP A 87 10.27 -12.75 -1.60
C ASP A 87 9.02 -13.05 -2.44
N VAL A 88 8.33 -12.01 -2.95
CA VAL A 88 7.21 -12.17 -3.92
C VAL A 88 7.67 -12.93 -5.16
N GLN A 89 8.78 -12.50 -5.77
CA GLN A 89 9.28 -13.11 -7.01
C GLN A 89 9.74 -14.56 -6.82
N ILE A 90 10.34 -14.88 -5.68
CA ILE A 90 10.77 -16.23 -5.33
C ILE A 90 9.55 -17.15 -5.18
N SER A 91 8.56 -16.74 -4.38
CA SER A 91 7.32 -17.50 -4.17
C SER A 91 6.56 -17.71 -5.48
N PHE A 92 6.48 -16.68 -6.32
CA PHE A 92 5.88 -16.77 -7.65
C PHE A 92 6.56 -17.84 -8.52
N LEU A 93 7.90 -17.85 -8.60
CA LEU A 93 8.62 -18.84 -9.39
C LEU A 93 8.47 -20.25 -8.83
N GLU A 94 8.47 -20.40 -7.50
CA GLU A 94 8.27 -21.70 -6.85
C GLU A 94 6.91 -22.28 -7.19
N ASN A 95 5.86 -21.46 -7.16
CA ASN A 95 4.52 -21.88 -7.56
C ASN A 95 4.45 -22.19 -9.06
N LEU A 96 4.99 -21.34 -9.92
CA LEU A 96 5.01 -21.56 -11.37
C LEU A 96 5.71 -22.86 -11.76
N MET A 97 6.80 -23.23 -11.06
CA MET A 97 7.56 -24.45 -11.34
C MET A 97 6.87 -25.75 -10.86
N LYS A 98 5.82 -25.69 -10.04
CA LYS A 98 5.09 -26.90 -9.59
C LYS A 98 4.40 -27.60 -10.75
N ASP A 99 3.84 -26.83 -11.68
CA ASP A 99 3.01 -27.34 -12.77
C ASP A 99 3.78 -27.63 -14.07
N ILE A 100 5.11 -27.42 -14.05
CA ILE A 100 5.96 -27.57 -15.24
C ILE A 100 6.74 -28.87 -15.18
N GLY A 101 6.40 -29.80 -16.07
CA GLY A 101 7.11 -31.08 -16.27
C GLY A 101 8.34 -31.01 -17.19
N ASP A 102 8.38 -30.06 -18.13
CA ASP A 102 9.51 -29.95 -19.07
C ASP A 102 10.80 -29.49 -18.37
N ARG A 103 11.80 -30.37 -18.37
CA ARG A 103 13.13 -30.13 -17.78
C ARG A 103 13.85 -28.90 -18.38
N ARG A 104 13.69 -28.63 -19.67
CA ARG A 104 14.34 -27.48 -20.34
C ARG A 104 13.78 -26.16 -19.83
N ILE A 105 12.46 -26.07 -19.68
CA ILE A 105 11.78 -24.91 -19.11
C ILE A 105 12.18 -24.73 -17.64
N ARG A 106 12.11 -25.81 -16.84
CA ARG A 106 12.52 -25.77 -15.42
C ARG A 106 13.95 -25.27 -15.23
N THR A 107 14.88 -25.64 -16.12
CA THR A 107 16.29 -25.25 -16.01
C THR A 107 16.48 -23.73 -16.10
N GLY A 108 15.76 -23.07 -17.02
CA GLY A 108 15.80 -21.60 -17.15
C GLY A 108 15.18 -20.90 -15.94
N LEU A 109 14.00 -21.35 -15.51
CA LEU A 109 13.29 -20.80 -14.34
C LEU A 109 14.11 -20.96 -13.05
N TYR A 110 14.69 -22.14 -12.83
CA TYR A 110 15.54 -22.42 -11.68
C TYR A 110 16.77 -21.51 -11.66
N ARG A 111 17.32 -21.12 -12.82
CA ARG A 111 18.43 -20.16 -12.84
C ARG A 111 18.00 -18.80 -12.32
N ILE A 112 16.84 -18.30 -12.73
CA ILE A 112 16.32 -17.01 -12.23
C ILE A 112 16.10 -17.10 -10.72
N HIS A 113 15.40 -18.14 -10.28
CA HIS A 113 15.11 -18.41 -8.86
C HIS A 113 16.40 -18.46 -8.03
N LEU A 114 17.42 -19.20 -8.46
CA LEU A 114 18.72 -19.27 -7.80
C LEU A 114 19.37 -17.89 -7.65
N ARG A 115 19.30 -17.04 -8.69
CA ARG A 115 19.87 -15.68 -8.62
C ARG A 115 19.12 -14.77 -7.66
N LEU A 116 17.81 -14.93 -7.56
CA LEU A 116 16.99 -14.21 -6.59
C LEU A 116 17.31 -14.67 -5.16
N LEU A 117 17.37 -15.98 -4.91
CA LEU A 117 17.78 -16.54 -3.61
C LEU A 117 19.17 -16.06 -3.19
N GLN A 118 20.15 -16.07 -4.10
CA GLN A 118 21.50 -15.55 -3.80
C GLN A 118 21.50 -14.07 -3.43
N LYS A 119 20.69 -13.24 -4.11
CA LYS A 119 20.56 -11.81 -3.77
C LYS A 119 19.85 -11.61 -2.44
N ARG A 120 18.76 -12.35 -2.20
CA ARG A 120 17.99 -12.32 -0.95
C ARG A 120 18.87 -12.72 0.22
N ASN A 121 19.60 -13.83 0.12
CA ASN A 121 20.49 -14.31 1.17
C ASN A 121 21.59 -13.30 1.53
N LYS A 122 22.12 -12.55 0.56
CA LYS A 122 23.07 -11.46 0.82
C LYS A 122 22.45 -10.31 1.62
N LYS A 123 21.12 -10.13 1.54
CA LYS A 123 20.40 -9.10 2.31
C LYS A 123 20.00 -9.54 3.70
N ASN A 124 19.98 -10.83 4.03
CA ASN A 124 19.55 -11.33 5.35
C ASN A 124 20.24 -10.60 6.50
N ARG A 125 21.58 -10.50 6.48
CA ARG A 125 22.33 -9.78 7.54
C ARG A 125 21.92 -8.31 7.68
N MET A 126 21.57 -7.67 6.57
CA MET A 126 21.13 -6.28 6.55
C MET A 126 19.69 -6.16 7.07
N VAL A 127 18.83 -7.12 6.75
CA VAL A 127 17.46 -7.21 7.29
C VAL A 127 17.54 -7.36 8.80
N ASP A 128 18.32 -8.31 9.31
CA ASP A 128 18.50 -8.55 10.75
C ASP A 128 18.96 -7.26 11.45
N LYS A 129 20.04 -6.64 10.95
CA LYS A 129 20.56 -5.37 11.48
C LYS A 129 19.52 -4.24 11.48
N HIS A 130 18.74 -4.11 10.41
CA HIS A 130 17.71 -3.07 10.32
C HIS A 130 16.54 -3.37 11.26
N THR A 131 16.18 -4.63 11.43
CA THR A 131 15.10 -5.04 12.34
C THR A 131 15.48 -4.73 13.77
N ASP A 132 16.70 -5.10 14.19
CA ASP A 132 17.22 -4.78 15.52
C ASP A 132 17.25 -3.27 15.79
N ALA A 133 17.67 -2.48 14.80
CA ALA A 133 17.70 -1.02 14.91
C ALA A 133 16.29 -0.41 15.04
N LEU A 134 15.31 -0.96 14.34
CA LEU A 134 13.92 -0.47 14.36
C LEU A 134 13.17 -0.88 15.63
N LEU A 135 13.39 -2.09 16.15
CA LEU A 135 12.83 -2.53 17.43
C LEU A 135 13.24 -1.60 18.59
N ASN A 136 14.46 -1.08 18.51
CA ASN A 136 15.03 -0.15 19.50
C ASN A 136 14.94 1.32 19.08
N ASP A 137 14.21 1.65 18.01
CA ASP A 137 14.12 3.02 17.51
C ASP A 137 13.31 3.88 18.50
N LYS A 138 13.98 4.88 19.07
CA LYS A 138 13.40 5.78 20.07
C LYS A 138 12.17 6.52 19.56
N ASN A 139 12.08 6.81 18.25
CA ASN A 139 10.95 7.54 17.68
C ASN A 139 9.73 6.63 17.50
N ILE A 140 9.92 5.38 17.09
CA ILE A 140 8.83 4.38 17.01
C ILE A 140 8.27 4.10 18.41
N LEU A 141 9.15 3.88 19.39
CA LEU A 141 8.72 3.67 20.78
C LEU A 141 8.04 4.93 21.35
N ASN A 142 8.57 6.12 21.07
CA ASN A 142 7.95 7.37 21.47
C ASN A 142 6.57 7.59 20.83
N MET A 143 6.39 7.19 19.57
CA MET A 143 5.11 7.24 18.88
C MET A 143 4.09 6.37 19.62
N ARG A 144 4.43 5.09 19.88
CA ARG A 144 3.58 4.16 20.65
C ARG A 144 3.18 4.74 22.00
N THR A 145 4.15 5.18 22.81
CA THR A 145 3.88 5.72 24.14
C THR A 145 3.04 6.99 24.09
N THR A 146 3.36 7.93 23.18
CA THR A 146 2.58 9.17 23.03
C THR A 146 1.13 8.87 22.66
N THR A 147 0.90 7.97 21.69
CA THR A 147 -0.48 7.62 21.29
C THR A 147 -1.23 6.88 22.39
N GLN A 148 -0.53 6.04 23.16
CA GLN A 148 -1.12 5.32 24.29
C GLN A 148 -1.54 6.27 25.44
N GLU A 149 -0.74 7.28 25.74
CA GLU A 149 -1.07 8.32 26.74
C GLU A 149 -2.31 9.13 26.33
N ILE A 150 -2.40 9.48 25.04
CA ILE A 150 -3.56 10.21 24.48
C ILE A 150 -4.83 9.37 24.57
N CYS A 151 -4.77 8.08 24.21
CA CYS A 151 -5.91 7.17 24.28
C CYS A 151 -6.37 6.87 25.73
N SER A 152 -5.44 6.90 26.70
CA SER A 152 -5.75 6.63 28.11
C SER A 152 -6.52 7.77 28.79
N SER A 153 -6.52 8.96 28.20
CA SER A 153 -7.25 10.11 28.73
C SER A 153 -8.71 9.99 28.30
N SER A 154 -9.58 9.48 29.16
CA SER A 154 -11.00 9.22 28.89
C SER A 154 -11.84 10.49 28.79
N ALA A 155 -12.45 10.71 27.63
CA ALA A 155 -13.77 11.31 27.50
C ALA A 155 -14.37 10.73 26.22
N ASP A 156 -15.52 10.05 26.34
CA ASP A 156 -16.37 9.72 25.18
C ASP A 156 -16.94 11.03 24.64
N GLU A 157 -16.15 11.71 23.82
CA GLU A 157 -16.60 12.87 23.07
C GLU A 157 -16.98 12.39 21.67
N GLN A 158 -18.18 12.77 21.25
CA GLN A 158 -18.60 12.59 19.86
C GLN A 158 -17.58 13.24 18.91
N PRO A 159 -17.29 12.63 17.75
CA PRO A 159 -16.35 13.20 16.80
C PRO A 159 -16.80 14.62 16.39
N PRO A 160 -15.92 15.65 16.47
CA PRO A 160 -16.33 17.02 16.18
C PRO A 160 -16.60 17.22 14.68
N GLN A 161 -17.45 18.19 14.32
CA GLN A 161 -17.74 18.53 12.92
C GLN A 161 -16.47 18.76 12.07
N LYS A 162 -15.46 19.42 12.64
CA LYS A 162 -14.18 19.66 11.97
C LYS A 162 -13.49 18.37 11.49
N LEU A 163 -13.71 17.25 12.19
CA LEU A 163 -13.17 15.96 11.78
C LEU A 163 -13.89 15.41 10.55
N TYR A 164 -15.21 15.58 10.46
CA TYR A 164 -15.98 15.24 9.26
C TYR A 164 -15.62 16.13 8.07
N ASP A 165 -15.38 17.43 8.30
CA ASP A 165 -14.90 18.34 7.25
C ASP A 165 -13.50 17.93 6.76
N LEU A 166 -12.60 17.55 7.67
CA LEU A 166 -11.27 17.02 7.33
C LEU A 166 -11.37 15.72 6.54
N ALA A 167 -12.24 14.79 6.96
CA ALA A 167 -12.48 13.52 6.29
C ALA A 167 -13.01 13.75 4.86
N PHE A 168 -14.06 14.58 4.71
CA PHE A 168 -14.64 14.94 3.41
C PHE A 168 -13.58 15.49 2.45
N ASN A 169 -12.86 16.53 2.85
CA ASN A 169 -11.86 17.17 1.99
C ASN A 169 -10.74 16.20 1.59
N THR A 170 -10.28 15.37 2.53
CA THR A 170 -9.18 14.43 2.28
C THR A 170 -9.61 13.27 1.38
N LEU A 171 -10.80 12.70 1.62
CA LEU A 171 -11.36 11.60 0.82
C LEU A 171 -11.72 12.07 -0.59
N GLN A 172 -12.36 13.23 -0.71
CA GLN A 172 -12.70 13.86 -1.97
C GLN A 172 -11.45 14.12 -2.82
N SER A 173 -10.43 14.74 -2.24
CA SER A 173 -9.16 15.00 -2.94
C SER A 173 -8.44 13.71 -3.36
N ALA A 174 -8.43 12.69 -2.51
CA ALA A 174 -7.83 11.39 -2.84
C ALA A 174 -8.60 10.66 -3.95
N LEU A 175 -9.93 10.76 -3.95
CA LEU A 175 -10.79 10.21 -5.00
C LEU A 175 -10.56 10.93 -6.33
N ASP A 176 -10.54 12.27 -6.33
CA ASP A 176 -10.29 13.06 -7.54
C ASP A 176 -8.92 12.75 -8.14
N GLN A 177 -7.89 12.63 -7.29
CA GLN A 177 -6.56 12.20 -7.73
C GLN A 177 -6.58 10.80 -8.34
N PHE A 178 -7.32 9.86 -7.75
CA PHE A 178 -7.43 8.50 -8.27
C PHE A 178 -8.17 8.47 -9.63
N LEU A 179 -9.31 9.14 -9.73
CA LEU A 179 -10.13 9.19 -10.94
C LEU A 179 -9.47 10.00 -12.08
N SER A 180 -8.53 10.91 -11.76
CA SER A 180 -7.76 11.63 -12.79
C SER A 180 -6.97 10.70 -13.72
N TYR A 181 -6.67 9.47 -13.29
CA TYR A 181 -6.00 8.47 -14.12
C TYR A 181 -6.95 7.61 -14.97
N GLU A 182 -8.27 7.76 -14.82
CA GLU A 182 -9.27 7.00 -15.59
C GLU A 182 -9.02 7.11 -17.10
N VAL A 183 -8.62 8.28 -17.59
CA VAL A 183 -8.36 8.52 -19.02
C VAL A 183 -7.29 7.59 -19.61
N PHE A 184 -6.40 7.03 -18.79
CA PHE A 184 -5.32 6.15 -19.24
C PHE A 184 -5.68 4.67 -19.20
N ILE A 185 -6.79 4.29 -18.55
CA ILE A 185 -7.07 2.86 -18.31
C ILE A 185 -7.28 2.10 -19.62
N HIS A 186 -7.81 2.74 -20.66
CA HIS A 186 -8.06 2.11 -21.97
C HIS A 186 -6.81 2.00 -22.85
N HIS A 187 -5.65 2.42 -22.34
CA HIS A 187 -4.37 2.40 -23.02
C HIS A 187 -3.41 1.44 -22.32
N ALA A 188 -3.43 0.17 -22.72
CA ALA A 188 -2.63 -0.89 -22.08
C ALA A 188 -1.11 -0.63 -22.10
N GLU A 189 -0.63 0.17 -23.05
CA GLU A 189 0.76 0.59 -23.20
C GLU A 189 1.20 1.65 -22.18
N LYS A 190 0.26 2.33 -21.51
CA LYS A 190 0.51 3.38 -20.51
C LYS A 190 0.88 2.80 -19.14
N ILE A 191 1.93 1.99 -19.13
CA ILE A 191 2.43 1.26 -17.95
C ILE A 191 2.72 2.22 -16.78
N HIS A 192 3.30 3.38 -17.07
CA HIS A 192 3.66 4.35 -16.04
C HIS A 192 2.42 4.96 -15.37
N GLU A 193 1.44 5.37 -16.17
CA GLU A 193 0.21 5.99 -15.71
C GLU A 193 -0.67 4.99 -14.95
N LEU A 194 -0.76 3.73 -15.41
CA LEU A 194 -1.41 2.66 -14.66
C LEU A 194 -0.72 2.39 -13.30
N HIS A 195 0.61 2.50 -13.26
CA HIS A 195 1.34 2.41 -12.00
C HIS A 195 1.04 3.58 -11.05
N LEU A 196 0.94 4.81 -11.58
CA LEU A 196 0.55 5.98 -10.80
C LEU A 196 -0.90 5.86 -10.29
N MET A 197 -1.83 5.37 -11.11
CA MET A 197 -3.19 5.06 -10.69
C MET A 197 -3.21 4.07 -9.51
N ARG A 198 -2.38 3.02 -9.57
CA ARG A 198 -2.24 2.06 -8.45
C ARG A 198 -1.74 2.75 -7.17
N ILE A 199 -0.80 3.68 -7.28
CA ILE A 199 -0.31 4.44 -6.12
C ILE A 199 -1.46 5.28 -5.54
N ALA A 200 -2.22 5.97 -6.40
CA ALA A 200 -3.39 6.74 -5.98
C ALA A 200 -4.47 5.87 -5.33
N ALA A 201 -4.76 4.68 -5.88
CA ALA A 201 -5.69 3.72 -5.32
C ALA A 201 -5.29 3.29 -3.89
N LYS A 202 -4.00 3.00 -3.67
CA LYS A 202 -3.47 2.69 -2.33
C LYS A 202 -3.64 3.86 -1.38
N LYS A 203 -3.34 5.08 -1.83
CA LYS A 203 -3.49 6.28 -1.02
C LYS A 203 -4.96 6.46 -0.61
N LEU A 204 -5.89 6.40 -1.56
CA LEU A 204 -7.32 6.49 -1.31
C LEU A 204 -7.79 5.42 -0.32
N ARG A 205 -7.44 4.15 -0.55
CA ARG A 205 -7.79 3.06 0.36
C ARG A 205 -7.26 3.30 1.78
N TYR A 206 -5.99 3.66 1.95
CA TYR A 206 -5.45 3.92 3.29
C TYR A 206 -6.10 5.14 3.95
N THR A 207 -6.47 6.17 3.18
CA THR A 207 -7.25 7.29 3.69
C THR A 207 -8.65 6.85 4.13
N MET A 208 -9.32 6.00 3.35
CA MET A 208 -10.62 5.42 3.75
C MET A 208 -10.50 4.60 5.03
N GLU A 209 -9.50 3.72 5.13
CA GLU A 209 -9.23 2.91 6.33
C GLU A 209 -9.02 3.77 7.59
N VAL A 210 -8.42 4.98 7.44
CA VAL A 210 -8.25 5.93 8.55
C VAL A 210 -9.59 6.47 9.05
N PHE A 211 -10.50 6.79 8.13
CA PHE A 211 -11.76 7.45 8.47
C PHE A 211 -12.95 6.49 8.63
N THR A 212 -12.80 5.18 8.36
CA THR A 212 -13.85 4.17 8.55
C THR A 212 -14.64 4.34 9.85
N PRO A 213 -14.03 4.62 11.03
CA PRO A 213 -14.80 4.75 12.27
C PRO A 213 -15.85 5.88 12.27
N LEU A 214 -15.77 6.86 11.35
CA LEU A 214 -16.75 7.95 11.21
C LEU A 214 -17.99 7.56 10.39
N TYR A 215 -17.91 6.46 9.65
CA TYR A 215 -18.92 6.05 8.66
C TYR A 215 -19.54 4.69 9.00
N SER A 216 -19.27 4.17 10.20
CA SER A 216 -19.70 2.83 10.63
C SER A 216 -19.41 1.78 9.55
N ASP A 217 -20.34 0.86 9.29
CA ASP A 217 -20.17 -0.20 8.29
C ASP A 217 -20.44 0.27 6.85
N GLU A 218 -20.88 1.52 6.63
CA GLU A 218 -21.25 2.04 5.31
C GLU A 218 -20.04 2.25 4.38
N MET A 219 -18.84 2.39 4.96
CA MET A 219 -17.57 2.51 4.22
C MET A 219 -17.04 1.17 3.70
N GLU A 220 -17.45 0.04 4.29
CA GLU A 220 -16.90 -1.28 4.01
C GLU A 220 -17.12 -1.78 2.57
N PRO A 221 -18.28 -1.56 1.93
CA PRO A 221 -18.47 -1.91 0.52
C PRO A 221 -17.46 -1.20 -0.40
N PHE A 222 -17.22 0.09 -0.18
CA PHE A 222 -16.26 0.88 -0.96
C PHE A 222 -14.82 0.44 -0.69
N LEU A 223 -14.49 0.13 0.56
CA LEU A 223 -13.18 -0.44 0.92
C LEU A 223 -12.93 -1.78 0.24
N THR A 224 -13.96 -2.61 0.11
CA THR A 224 -13.90 -3.90 -0.59
C THR A 224 -13.60 -3.70 -2.07
N ILE A 225 -14.29 -2.77 -2.73
CA ILE A 225 -14.01 -2.40 -4.13
C ILE A 225 -12.59 -1.86 -4.28
N MET A 226 -12.13 -0.98 -3.36
CA MET A 226 -10.77 -0.45 -3.41
C MET A 226 -9.69 -1.51 -3.16
N LYS A 227 -9.97 -2.54 -2.35
CA LYS A 227 -9.10 -3.71 -2.19
C LYS A 227 -8.99 -4.49 -3.50
N GLU A 228 -10.11 -4.71 -4.19
CA GLU A 228 -10.15 -5.39 -5.50
C GLU A 228 -9.37 -4.63 -6.57
N ILE A 229 -9.60 -3.31 -6.71
CA ILE A 229 -8.85 -2.44 -7.63
C ILE A 229 -7.34 -2.51 -7.36
N GLN A 230 -6.95 -2.41 -6.08
CA GLN A 230 -5.55 -2.48 -5.70
C GLN A 230 -4.93 -3.83 -6.06
N GLN A 231 -5.68 -4.92 -5.91
CA GLN A 231 -5.24 -6.26 -6.24
C GLN A 231 -5.03 -6.39 -7.75
N GLN A 232 -6.04 -6.07 -8.56
CA GLN A 232 -5.97 -6.16 -10.03
C GLN A 232 -4.83 -5.30 -10.60
N LEU A 233 -4.74 -4.02 -10.20
CA LEU A 233 -3.63 -3.14 -10.61
C LEU A 233 -2.27 -3.63 -10.08
N GLY A 234 -2.26 -4.30 -8.93
CA GLY A 234 -1.08 -4.95 -8.37
C GLY A 234 -0.54 -6.06 -9.24
N GLU A 235 -1.40 -6.99 -9.63
CA GLU A 235 -1.04 -8.15 -10.45
C GLU A 235 -0.59 -7.74 -11.86
N ILE A 236 -1.25 -6.73 -12.44
CA ILE A 236 -0.79 -6.11 -13.71
C ILE A 236 0.63 -5.56 -13.55
N ARG A 237 0.87 -4.77 -12.50
CA ARG A 237 2.20 -4.20 -12.25
C ARG A 237 3.25 -5.27 -11.98
N ASP A 238 2.90 -6.36 -11.31
CA ASP A 238 3.83 -7.46 -11.04
C ASP A 238 4.27 -8.13 -12.35
N CYS A 239 3.38 -8.25 -13.33
CA CYS A 239 3.74 -8.69 -14.68
C CYS A 239 4.67 -7.69 -15.38
N ASP A 240 4.38 -6.38 -15.30
CA ASP A 240 5.26 -5.35 -15.88
C ASP A 240 6.68 -5.40 -15.29
N VAL A 241 6.80 -5.60 -13.98
CA VAL A 241 8.10 -5.73 -13.29
C VAL A 241 8.89 -6.92 -13.82
N TRP A 242 8.24 -8.06 -14.08
CA TRP A 242 8.89 -9.21 -14.71
C TRP A 242 9.36 -8.90 -16.14
N LEU A 243 8.51 -8.28 -16.96
CA LEU A 243 8.82 -7.93 -18.34
C LEU A 243 9.96 -6.90 -18.45
N GLU A 244 10.09 -6.01 -17.47
CA GLU A 244 11.23 -5.09 -17.35
C GLU A 244 12.51 -5.82 -16.88
N PHE A 245 12.36 -6.79 -15.98
CA PHE A 245 13.47 -7.54 -15.38
C PHE A 245 14.13 -8.53 -16.35
N ILE A 246 13.36 -9.28 -17.12
CA ILE A 246 13.82 -10.41 -17.93
C ILE A 246 14.91 -10.02 -18.94
N PRO A 247 14.77 -8.97 -19.77
CA PRO A 247 15.82 -8.57 -20.72
C PRO A 247 17.14 -8.22 -20.02
N THR A 248 17.04 -7.52 -18.88
CA THR A 248 18.20 -7.17 -18.05
C THR A 248 18.86 -8.40 -17.43
N PHE A 249 18.05 -9.39 -17.03
CA PHE A 249 18.54 -10.66 -16.50
C PHE A 249 19.30 -11.45 -17.58
N VAL A 250 18.72 -11.64 -18.76
CA VAL A 250 19.33 -12.36 -19.88
C VAL A 250 20.69 -11.74 -20.23
N LYS A 251 20.76 -10.42 -20.41
CA LYS A 251 22.02 -9.72 -20.71
C LYS A 251 23.11 -9.99 -19.68
N LYS A 252 22.77 -9.96 -18.38
CA LYS A 252 23.72 -10.22 -17.28
C LYS A 252 24.14 -11.68 -17.22
N GLU A 253 23.20 -12.60 -17.43
CA GLU A 253 23.46 -14.03 -17.33
C GLU A 253 24.23 -14.58 -18.55
N THR A 254 24.02 -14.01 -19.74
CA THR A 254 24.86 -14.28 -20.93
C THR A 254 26.33 -13.95 -20.67
N LYS A 255 26.63 -12.78 -20.07
CA LYS A 255 28.01 -12.42 -19.72
C LYS A 255 28.63 -13.42 -18.73
N ARG A 256 27.91 -13.75 -17.65
CA ARG A 256 28.38 -14.69 -16.63
C ARG A 256 28.61 -16.10 -17.17
N THR A 257 27.73 -16.58 -18.03
CA THR A 257 27.85 -17.91 -18.62
C THR A 257 29.00 -17.96 -19.63
N GLN A 258 29.21 -16.89 -20.40
CA GLN A 258 30.37 -16.75 -21.27
C GLN A 258 31.68 -16.71 -20.47
N GLU A 259 31.75 -15.94 -19.39
CA GLU A 259 32.94 -15.86 -18.51
C GLU A 259 33.27 -17.22 -17.87
N TYR A 260 32.25 -17.98 -17.44
CA TYR A 260 32.44 -19.26 -16.76
C TYR A 260 32.75 -20.43 -17.71
N TYR A 261 32.06 -20.54 -18.85
CA TYR A 261 32.19 -21.66 -19.78
C TYR A 261 33.10 -21.39 -20.99
N GLY A 262 33.55 -20.13 -21.16
CA GLY A 262 34.35 -19.71 -22.33
C GLY A 262 33.59 -19.71 -23.66
N ARG A 263 32.27 -19.94 -23.66
CA ARG A 263 31.43 -20.07 -24.86
C ARG A 263 30.17 -19.23 -24.77
N LYS A 264 29.86 -18.48 -25.84
CA LYS A 264 28.67 -17.61 -25.93
C LYS A 264 27.34 -18.38 -25.90
N ASP A 265 27.36 -19.64 -26.33
CA ASP A 265 26.16 -20.47 -26.48
C ASP A 265 25.69 -21.14 -25.19
N ALA A 266 26.44 -21.01 -24.09
CA ALA A 266 26.09 -21.65 -22.82
C ALA A 266 24.72 -21.19 -22.28
N ILE A 267 24.29 -19.96 -22.60
CA ILE A 267 22.97 -19.42 -22.25
C ILE A 267 21.82 -20.14 -22.95
N LYS A 268 22.04 -20.76 -24.11
CA LYS A 268 20.97 -21.40 -24.93
C LYS A 268 20.19 -22.47 -24.16
N ARG A 269 20.83 -23.12 -23.18
CA ARG A 269 20.19 -24.13 -22.31
C ARG A 269 19.19 -23.53 -21.32
N LEU A 270 19.28 -22.23 -21.05
CA LEU A 270 18.43 -21.51 -20.11
C LEU A 270 17.30 -20.75 -20.81
N LEU A 271 17.49 -20.40 -22.08
CA LEU A 271 16.51 -19.63 -22.86
C LEU A 271 15.09 -20.20 -22.84
N PRO A 272 14.85 -21.52 -23.01
CA PRO A 272 13.49 -22.06 -23.02
C PRO A 272 12.66 -21.70 -21.78
N GLY A 273 13.28 -21.74 -20.59
CA GLY A 273 12.60 -21.36 -19.35
C GLY A 273 12.40 -19.85 -19.18
N ILE A 274 13.34 -19.05 -19.70
CA ILE A 274 13.26 -17.58 -19.63
C ILE A 274 12.19 -17.06 -20.60
N GLU A 275 12.18 -17.57 -21.82
CA GLU A 275 11.19 -17.26 -22.86
C GLU A 275 9.79 -17.71 -22.44
N TYR A 276 9.68 -18.90 -21.82
CA TYR A 276 8.42 -19.36 -21.23
C TYR A 276 7.89 -18.38 -20.18
N LEU A 277 8.75 -17.92 -19.26
CA LEU A 277 8.35 -16.94 -18.25
C LEU A 277 7.90 -15.63 -18.89
N GLU A 278 8.65 -15.14 -19.88
CA GLU A 278 8.30 -13.90 -20.57
C GLU A 278 6.94 -14.00 -21.24
N GLN A 279 6.70 -15.07 -22.01
CA GLN A 279 5.43 -15.30 -22.69
C GLN A 279 4.27 -15.42 -21.68
N ASN A 280 4.46 -16.22 -20.64
CA ASN A 280 3.49 -16.40 -19.58
C ASN A 280 3.12 -15.07 -18.90
N ARG A 281 4.10 -14.19 -18.63
CA ARG A 281 3.83 -12.86 -18.04
C ARG A 281 3.14 -11.91 -19.02
N ARG A 282 3.42 -12.00 -20.34
CA ARG A 282 2.71 -11.20 -21.37
C ARG A 282 1.24 -11.59 -21.47
N GLU A 283 0.97 -12.89 -21.54
CA GLU A 283 -0.39 -13.43 -21.61
C GLU A 283 -1.19 -13.09 -20.35
N GLU A 284 -0.60 -13.31 -19.19
CA GLU A 284 -1.25 -13.06 -17.91
C GLU A 284 -1.54 -11.57 -17.70
N ARG A 285 -0.58 -10.69 -18.04
CA ARG A 285 -0.80 -9.24 -18.01
C ARG A 285 -2.00 -8.83 -18.85
N ASN A 286 -2.11 -9.36 -20.08
CA ASN A 286 -3.21 -9.04 -20.98
C ASN A 286 -4.54 -9.55 -20.41
N ARG A 287 -4.57 -10.77 -19.86
CA ARG A 287 -5.75 -11.34 -19.21
C ARG A 287 -6.23 -10.46 -18.05
N LEU A 288 -5.33 -10.14 -17.12
CA LEU A 288 -5.60 -9.30 -15.95
C LEU A 288 -6.05 -7.89 -16.33
N TYR A 289 -5.44 -7.31 -17.36
CA TYR A 289 -5.84 -6.01 -17.87
C TYR A 289 -7.27 -6.01 -18.41
N GLN A 290 -7.64 -7.02 -19.21
CA GLN A 290 -9.01 -7.15 -19.72
C GLN A 290 -10.02 -7.39 -18.58
N GLU A 291 -9.65 -8.14 -17.56
CA GLU A 291 -10.45 -8.34 -16.35
C GLU A 291 -10.66 -7.02 -15.59
N PHE A 292 -9.60 -6.25 -15.37
CA PHE A 292 -9.66 -4.93 -14.75
C PHE A 292 -10.60 -3.98 -15.50
N ILE A 293 -10.55 -3.95 -16.84
CA ILE A 293 -11.45 -3.08 -17.64
C ILE A 293 -12.91 -3.49 -17.48
N LYS A 294 -13.21 -4.80 -17.41
CA LYS A 294 -14.57 -5.29 -17.15
C LYS A 294 -15.06 -4.89 -15.76
N SER A 295 -14.25 -5.11 -14.73
CA SER A 295 -14.58 -4.68 -13.36
C SER A 295 -14.78 -3.16 -13.29
N TRP A 296 -13.92 -2.38 -13.95
CA TRP A 296 -14.05 -0.92 -14.02
C TRP A 296 -15.38 -0.47 -14.64
N GLN A 297 -15.76 -1.05 -15.77
CA GLN A 297 -17.04 -0.77 -16.42
C GLN A 297 -18.23 -1.11 -15.53
N SER A 298 -18.14 -2.22 -14.78
CA SER A 298 -19.17 -2.61 -13.81
C SER A 298 -19.32 -1.56 -12.70
N TRP A 299 -18.23 -1.18 -12.03
CA TRP A 299 -18.29 -0.16 -10.97
C TRP A 299 -18.78 1.20 -11.46
N ARG A 300 -18.38 1.58 -12.68
CA ARG A 300 -18.86 2.82 -13.30
C ARG A 300 -20.37 2.78 -13.57
N THR A 301 -20.88 1.66 -14.08
CA THR A 301 -22.32 1.48 -14.36
C THR A 301 -23.15 1.47 -13.08
N GLN A 302 -22.61 0.89 -12.00
CA GLN A 302 -23.23 0.89 -10.68
C GLN A 302 -23.20 2.25 -9.99
N GLY A 303 -22.48 3.24 -10.53
CA GLY A 303 -22.38 4.57 -9.92
C GLY A 303 -21.60 4.58 -8.60
N VAL A 304 -20.67 3.64 -8.40
CA VAL A 304 -19.92 3.47 -7.13
C VAL A 304 -19.30 4.78 -6.64
N TRP A 305 -18.67 5.55 -7.54
CA TRP A 305 -18.01 6.80 -7.17
C TRP A 305 -18.98 7.92 -6.81
N LEU A 306 -20.19 7.91 -7.36
CA LEU A 306 -21.24 8.86 -7.00
C LEU A 306 -21.79 8.52 -5.61
N GLN A 307 -22.13 7.26 -5.36
CA GLN A 307 -22.59 6.78 -4.06
C GLN A 307 -21.55 7.05 -2.96
N PHE A 308 -20.26 6.85 -3.26
CA PHE A 308 -19.19 7.17 -2.33
C PHE A 308 -19.14 8.67 -2.00
N ARG A 309 -19.31 9.55 -2.99
CA ARG A 309 -19.38 11.01 -2.78
C ARG A 309 -20.60 11.40 -1.94
N GLU A 310 -21.74 10.77 -2.20
CA GLU A 310 -22.97 10.98 -1.43
C GLU A 310 -22.78 10.57 0.03
N LEU A 311 -22.18 9.40 0.31
CA LEU A 311 -21.87 8.94 1.65
C LEU A 311 -21.00 9.96 2.41
N ILE A 312 -19.88 10.38 1.81
CA ILE A 312 -18.97 11.31 2.51
C ILE A 312 -19.61 12.67 2.74
N LEU A 313 -20.49 13.12 1.85
CA LEU A 313 -21.21 14.39 1.99
C LEU A 313 -22.31 14.30 3.05
N GLN A 314 -23.12 13.24 3.03
CA GLN A 314 -24.22 13.05 3.98
C GLN A 314 -23.72 12.96 5.42
N ALA A 315 -22.60 12.26 5.66
CA ALA A 315 -22.00 12.18 6.99
C ALA A 315 -21.57 13.57 7.50
N THR A 316 -21.00 14.40 6.63
CA THR A 316 -20.60 15.77 6.97
C THR A 316 -21.81 16.68 7.22
N LEU A 317 -22.89 16.54 6.44
CA LEU A 317 -24.11 17.34 6.61
C LEU A 317 -24.93 16.95 7.85
N SER A 318 -25.00 15.66 8.16
CA SER A 318 -25.79 15.15 9.31
C SER A 318 -25.21 15.57 10.67
N GLN A 319 -23.95 16.01 10.68
CA GLN A 319 -23.21 16.44 11.87
C GLN A 319 -23.09 17.97 11.94
N ALA A 320 -23.50 18.68 10.88
CA ALA A 320 -23.59 20.12 10.93
C ALA A 320 -24.66 20.53 11.95
N PRO A 321 -24.38 21.51 12.82
CA PRO A 321 -25.40 22.00 13.75
C PRO A 321 -26.64 22.42 12.94
N GLU A 322 -27.83 21.96 13.35
CA GLU A 322 -29.09 22.49 12.83
C GLU A 322 -28.96 24.02 12.85
N ASN A 323 -28.98 24.64 11.67
CA ASN A 323 -29.07 26.09 11.60
C ASN A 323 -30.26 26.51 12.45
N ASP A 324 -29.98 27.27 13.50
CA ASP A 324 -30.94 27.94 14.36
C ASP A 324 -31.86 28.80 13.48
N ASN A 325 -32.92 28.17 12.99
CA ASN A 325 -33.98 28.80 12.23
C ASN A 325 -35.15 29.06 13.18
N SER A 326 -34.85 29.66 14.33
CA SER A 326 -35.82 30.31 15.19
C SER A 326 -35.80 31.83 14.95
N MET A 327 -36.02 32.24 13.70
CA MET A 327 -36.56 33.57 13.44
C MET A 327 -38.00 33.61 13.97
N GLN A 328 -38.15 33.90 15.27
CA GLN A 328 -39.41 34.38 15.82
C GLN A 328 -39.78 35.68 15.09
N PRO A 329 -40.97 35.78 14.48
CA PRO A 329 -41.44 37.06 13.96
C PRO A 329 -41.63 38.03 15.14
N PRO A 330 -41.33 39.33 14.95
CA PRO A 330 -41.47 40.31 16.01
C PRO A 330 -42.93 40.39 16.46
N ALA A 331 -43.14 40.40 17.78
CA ALA A 331 -44.44 40.61 18.38
C ALA A 331 -44.97 42.01 18.00
N ASP A 332 -46.01 42.06 17.20
CA ASP A 332 -46.77 43.28 16.94
C ASP A 332 -47.48 43.75 18.22
N ARG A 333 -47.29 45.04 18.52
CA ARG A 333 -48.03 45.82 19.53
C ARG A 333 -49.12 46.64 18.87
#